data_AF-A0A0M2HLX3-F1
#
_entry.id   AF-A0A0M2HLX3-F1
#
_cell.length_a   1.000
_cell.length_b   1.000
_cell.length_c   1.000
_cell.angle_alpha   90.00
_cell.angle_beta   90.00
_cell.angle_gamma   90.00
#
_symmetry.space_group_name_H-M   'P 1'
#
loop_
_entity.id
_entity.type
_entity.pdbx_description
1 polymer ?
#
loop_
_entity_poly.entity_id
_entity_poly.type
_entity_poly.pdbx_seq_one_letter_code
_entity_poly.pdbx_strand_id
1 'polypeptide(L)'
;MRWQGQELGVTDAAALPGLEHLSGLVRSVTTPEFAGVTFHEVLARTALNHVPGASAMPFDWTVNPYRGCSHACVYCYARGTHEYLELDAGRDFDTQVIVKVNVAEVLQKELRKGTWMHEPVMLGTNTDPYQRAEGRYRLMPGIIDVLAESGTPFSILTKGTLLRRDLPQLARAAERVDVSLAMSIAIFDDALQHAVEPGTPSATARLETVRAATEAGFAVTVFLMPILPHLTDSIAMIDHALTRIREAGAVRVVYGALHLRPGAKQWFLQWLEQHHPELVSSYRGLYPGASATAPKGYRTWLAKRVRPLLRVHGLDGRAEDDHPRGTPVAGLAARADARAAGIVTTSRGRATAMRVPATPPAAAPPRLF
;
A
#
# COMPACT_ATOMS: atom_id res chain seq x y z
N MET A 1 -38.02 -13.86 3.22
CA MET A 1 -37.55 -14.81 4.24
C MET A 1 -36.78 -14.03 5.29
N ARG A 2 -37.23 -14.10 6.55
CA ARG A 2 -36.62 -13.38 7.68
C ARG A 2 -35.28 -14.05 8.04
N TRP A 3 -34.24 -13.23 8.11
CA TRP A 3 -32.90 -13.59 8.57
C TRP A 3 -32.85 -13.56 10.09
N GLN A 4 -32.89 -14.73 10.73
CA GLN A 4 -32.53 -14.90 12.14
C GLN A 4 -31.92 -16.30 12.32
N GLY A 5 -30.71 -16.34 12.88
CA GLY A 5 -30.10 -17.57 13.40
C GLY A 5 -29.08 -18.23 12.47
N GLN A 6 -27.85 -17.72 12.42
CA GLN A 6 -26.69 -18.57 12.24
C GLN A 6 -25.69 -18.24 13.35
N GLU A 7 -25.64 -19.14 14.32
CA GLU A 7 -24.73 -19.11 15.45
C GLU A 7 -23.29 -19.20 14.96
N LEU A 8 -22.42 -18.38 15.54
CA LEU A 8 -20.98 -18.45 15.33
C LEU A 8 -20.46 -19.77 15.91
N GLY A 9 -20.03 -20.70 15.06
CA GLY A 9 -19.43 -21.96 15.51
C GLY A 9 -19.81 -23.22 14.74
N VAL A 10 -20.64 -23.14 13.70
CA VAL A 10 -20.93 -24.30 12.85
C VAL A 10 -19.83 -24.48 11.82
N THR A 11 -19.13 -25.62 11.86
CA THR A 11 -18.22 -26.08 10.80
C THR A 11 -19.02 -26.21 9.50
N ASP A 12 -18.73 -25.36 8.52
CA ASP A 12 -19.32 -25.48 7.19
C ASP A 12 -18.68 -26.69 6.50
N ALA A 13 -19.44 -27.78 6.34
CA ALA A 13 -18.99 -28.98 5.66
C ALA A 13 -18.66 -28.76 4.15
N ALA A 14 -18.99 -27.58 3.61
CA ALA A 14 -18.57 -27.13 2.28
C ALA A 14 -17.32 -26.22 2.30
N ALA A 15 -16.74 -25.94 3.47
CA ALA A 15 -15.46 -25.25 3.58
C ALA A 15 -14.31 -26.17 3.13
N LEU A 16 -13.32 -25.62 2.43
CA LEU A 16 -12.09 -26.36 2.11
C LEU A 16 -11.35 -26.73 3.42
N PRO A 17 -10.66 -27.88 3.45
CA PRO A 17 -9.75 -28.22 4.55
C PRO A 17 -8.81 -27.04 4.84
N GLY A 18 -8.69 -26.64 6.11
CA GLY A 18 -7.92 -25.46 6.55
C GLY A 18 -8.77 -24.21 6.83
N LEU A 19 -9.90 -24.03 6.14
CA LEU A 19 -10.85 -22.93 6.42
C LEU A 19 -11.84 -23.27 7.53
N GLU A 20 -11.95 -24.55 7.91
CA GLU A 20 -12.78 -25.04 9.02
C GLU A 20 -12.41 -24.41 10.38
N HIS A 21 -11.16 -23.94 10.52
CA HIS A 21 -10.63 -23.31 11.72
C HIS A 21 -10.60 -21.77 11.66
N LEU A 22 -11.02 -21.16 10.54
CA LEU A 22 -11.15 -19.71 10.45
C LEU A 22 -12.28 -19.25 11.35
N SER A 23 -11.93 -18.83 12.57
CA SER A 23 -12.88 -18.29 13.52
C SER A 23 -13.59 -17.08 12.90
N GLY A 24 -14.89 -17.21 12.63
CA GLY A 24 -15.70 -16.18 11.98
C GLY A 24 -15.97 -16.40 10.49
N LEU A 25 -15.67 -17.58 9.91
CA LEU A 25 -16.23 -17.96 8.61
C LEU A 25 -17.75 -17.85 8.65
N VAL A 26 -18.31 -17.08 7.71
CA VAL A 26 -19.76 -16.89 7.56
C VAL A 26 -20.28 -17.86 6.50
N ARG A 27 -19.66 -17.84 5.32
CA ARG A 27 -20.01 -18.72 4.20
C ARG A 27 -18.95 -18.69 3.10
N SER A 28 -18.97 -19.70 2.25
CA SER A 28 -18.25 -19.71 0.97
C SER A 28 -19.21 -19.48 -0.20
N VAL A 29 -18.87 -18.59 -1.12
CA VAL A 29 -19.73 -18.19 -2.25
C VAL A 29 -18.97 -18.36 -3.56
N THR A 30 -19.54 -19.14 -4.48
CA THR A 30 -19.15 -19.16 -5.89
C THR A 30 -20.23 -18.43 -6.69
N THR A 31 -19.83 -17.60 -7.64
CA THR A 31 -20.77 -16.78 -8.43
C THR A 31 -20.43 -16.83 -9.90
N PRO A 32 -21.42 -16.91 -10.82
CA PRO A 32 -21.15 -17.01 -12.26
C PRO A 32 -20.29 -15.86 -12.81
N GLU A 33 -20.44 -14.65 -12.27
CA GLU A 33 -19.68 -13.46 -12.70
C GLU A 33 -18.19 -13.52 -12.34
N PHE A 34 -17.82 -14.47 -11.48
CA PHE A 34 -16.46 -14.71 -10.99
C PHE A 34 -16.09 -16.19 -11.15
N ALA A 35 -16.37 -16.75 -12.35
CA ALA A 35 -16.03 -18.13 -12.68
C ALA A 35 -14.57 -18.46 -12.32
N GLY A 36 -14.39 -19.56 -11.57
CA GLY A 36 -13.07 -20.01 -11.10
C GLY A 36 -12.57 -19.34 -9.82
N VAL A 37 -13.35 -18.45 -9.19
CA VAL A 37 -13.03 -17.83 -7.90
C VAL A 37 -14.12 -18.16 -6.87
N THR A 38 -13.68 -18.55 -5.68
CA THR A 38 -14.51 -18.73 -4.49
C THR A 38 -14.23 -17.60 -3.50
N PHE A 39 -15.28 -16.99 -2.97
CA PHE A 39 -15.18 -16.00 -1.91
C PHE A 39 -15.52 -16.62 -0.56
N HIS A 40 -14.60 -16.51 0.40
CA HIS A 40 -14.83 -16.94 1.78
C HIS A 40 -15.12 -15.71 2.63
N GLU A 41 -16.39 -15.48 2.91
CA GLU A 41 -16.83 -14.33 3.72
C GLU A 41 -16.55 -14.62 5.19
N VAL A 42 -15.80 -13.73 5.84
CA VAL A 42 -15.40 -13.86 7.25
C VAL A 42 -15.71 -12.58 8.03
N LEU A 43 -16.02 -12.74 9.31
CA LEU A 43 -16.03 -11.65 10.28
C LEU A 43 -14.61 -11.45 10.82
N ALA A 44 -13.99 -10.34 10.44
CA ALA A 44 -12.71 -9.94 10.97
C ALA A 44 -12.83 -9.56 12.45
N ARG A 45 -11.81 -9.93 13.23
CA ARG A 45 -11.65 -9.48 14.63
C ARG A 45 -10.87 -8.17 14.72
N THR A 46 -10.00 -7.93 13.76
CA THR A 46 -9.20 -6.71 13.61
C THR A 46 -9.20 -6.24 12.15
N ALA A 47 -9.19 -4.93 11.94
CA ALA A 47 -9.07 -4.33 10.61
C ALA A 47 -7.68 -3.73 10.41
N LEU A 48 -7.18 -3.00 11.40
CA LEU A 48 -5.82 -2.47 11.45
C LEU A 48 -4.80 -3.60 11.67
N ASN A 49 -3.80 -3.64 10.80
CA ASN A 49 -2.68 -4.56 10.90
C ASN A 49 -1.41 -3.75 11.13
N HIS A 50 -0.75 -4.01 12.27
CA HIS A 50 0.52 -3.40 12.60
C HIS A 50 1.64 -4.06 11.80
N VAL A 51 2.46 -3.26 11.13
CA VAL A 51 3.64 -3.72 10.41
C VAL A 51 4.72 -4.04 11.44
N PRO A 52 5.31 -5.25 11.44
CA PRO A 52 6.35 -5.59 12.41
C PRO A 52 7.53 -4.62 12.35
N GLY A 53 8.08 -4.20 13.50
CA GLY A 53 9.18 -3.21 13.55
C GLY A 53 10.49 -3.64 12.87
N ALA A 54 10.66 -4.93 12.56
CA ALA A 54 11.76 -5.43 11.74
C ALA A 54 11.56 -5.21 10.22
N SER A 55 10.38 -4.74 9.81
CA SER A 55 10.04 -4.43 8.43
C SER A 55 10.75 -3.16 7.97
N ALA A 56 11.16 -3.12 6.71
CA ALA A 56 11.74 -1.93 6.09
C ALA A 56 10.69 -0.98 5.49
N MET A 57 9.40 -1.23 5.74
CA MET A 57 8.32 -0.38 5.23
C MET A 57 8.31 0.96 5.99
N PRO A 58 8.06 2.09 5.31
CA PRO A 58 8.12 3.42 5.91
C PRO A 58 6.81 3.79 6.65
N PHE A 59 6.05 2.81 7.13
CA PHE A 59 4.75 2.98 7.76
C PHE A 59 4.43 1.81 8.69
N ASP A 60 3.57 2.08 9.68
CA ASP A 60 3.27 1.14 10.76
C ASP A 60 1.90 0.46 10.62
N TRP A 61 0.96 1.03 9.84
CA TRP A 61 -0.42 0.54 9.79
C TRP A 61 -0.94 0.27 8.39
N THR A 62 -1.68 -0.84 8.26
CA THR A 62 -2.34 -1.22 7.01
C THR A 62 -3.76 -1.74 7.23
N VAL A 63 -4.60 -1.59 6.23
CA VAL A 63 -5.91 -2.27 6.15
C VAL A 63 -5.94 -3.12 4.90
N ASN A 64 -6.21 -4.42 5.07
CA ASN A 64 -6.37 -5.38 3.99
C ASN A 64 -7.80 -5.93 4.05
N PRO A 65 -8.73 -5.43 3.20
CA PRO A 65 -10.13 -5.90 3.17
C PRO A 65 -10.24 -7.34 2.66
N TYR A 66 -9.25 -7.78 1.89
CA TYR A 66 -9.17 -9.12 1.31
C TYR A 66 -7.88 -9.84 1.73
N ARG A 67 -7.90 -11.17 1.68
CA ARG A 67 -6.69 -12.01 1.56
C ARG A 67 -6.85 -12.89 0.31
N GLY A 68 -5.78 -13.02 -0.47
CA GLY A 68 -5.87 -13.54 -1.84
C GLY A 68 -6.17 -12.44 -2.84
N CYS A 69 -5.75 -12.63 -4.09
CA CYS A 69 -5.92 -11.61 -5.11
C CYS A 69 -6.12 -12.21 -6.51
N SER A 70 -7.30 -11.97 -7.07
CA SER A 70 -7.69 -12.39 -8.42
C SER A 70 -6.90 -11.69 -9.55
N HIS A 71 -6.01 -10.76 -9.23
CA HIS A 71 -5.03 -10.23 -10.17
C HIS A 71 -4.01 -11.26 -10.64
N ALA A 72 -3.76 -12.30 -9.83
CA ALA A 72 -2.93 -13.45 -10.17
C ALA A 72 -1.52 -13.11 -10.68
N CYS A 73 -0.90 -12.04 -10.17
CA CYS A 73 0.44 -11.66 -10.61
C CYS A 73 1.45 -12.77 -10.24
N VAL A 74 2.23 -13.24 -11.21
CA VAL A 74 3.15 -14.38 -11.02
C VAL A 74 4.28 -14.07 -10.02
N TYR A 75 4.59 -12.79 -9.82
CA TYR A 75 5.63 -12.31 -8.90
C TYR A 75 5.10 -11.89 -7.52
N CYS A 76 3.79 -12.01 -7.24
CA CYS A 76 3.16 -11.41 -6.07
C CYS A 76 3.77 -11.92 -4.76
N TYR A 77 4.40 -11.02 -3.98
CA TYR A 77 5.04 -11.41 -2.72
C TYR A 77 4.05 -11.80 -1.61
N ALA A 78 2.77 -11.47 -1.76
CA ALA A 78 1.73 -11.77 -0.78
C ALA A 78 1.22 -13.22 -0.86
N ARG A 79 1.64 -13.97 -1.88
CA ARG A 79 1.27 -15.37 -2.13
C ARG A 79 1.42 -16.27 -0.89
N GLY A 80 2.54 -16.15 -0.18
CA GLY A 80 2.79 -16.92 1.05
C GLY A 80 1.80 -16.65 2.20
N THR A 81 0.96 -15.61 2.13
CA THR A 81 -0.03 -15.35 3.19
C THR A 81 -1.19 -16.35 3.22
N HIS A 82 -1.36 -17.13 2.15
CA HIS A 82 -2.32 -18.23 2.08
C HIS A 82 -1.87 -19.49 2.81
N GLU A 83 -0.55 -19.70 2.95
CA GLU A 83 0.00 -20.86 3.67
C GLU A 83 -0.38 -20.85 5.16
N TYR A 84 -0.65 -19.67 5.74
CA TYR A 84 -1.20 -19.54 7.10
C TYR A 84 -2.63 -20.07 7.26
N LEU A 85 -3.31 -20.37 6.16
CA LEU A 85 -4.65 -20.95 6.10
C LEU A 85 -4.63 -22.38 5.56
N GLU A 86 -3.44 -23.00 5.47
CA GLU A 86 -3.24 -24.32 4.87
C GLU A 86 -3.62 -24.38 3.38
N LEU A 87 -3.67 -23.21 2.72
CA LEU A 87 -3.89 -23.07 1.28
C LEU A 87 -2.57 -22.89 0.53
N ASP A 88 -2.55 -23.24 -0.75
CA ASP A 88 -1.34 -23.11 -1.57
C ASP A 88 -1.04 -21.65 -1.99
N ALA A 89 0.24 -21.30 -2.09
CA ALA A 89 0.70 -19.95 -2.47
C ALA A 89 0.56 -19.63 -3.98
N GLY A 90 0.23 -20.63 -4.80
CA GLY A 90 -0.01 -20.53 -6.23
C GLY A 90 -1.50 -20.32 -6.53
N ARG A 91 -2.19 -21.42 -6.84
CA ARG A 91 -3.55 -21.41 -7.39
C ARG A 91 -4.59 -20.96 -6.37
N ASP A 92 -4.47 -21.41 -5.12
CA ASP A 92 -5.42 -21.02 -4.08
C ASP A 92 -5.33 -19.53 -3.75
N PHE A 93 -4.14 -18.91 -3.78
CA PHE A 93 -4.01 -17.46 -3.64
C PHE A 93 -4.81 -16.68 -4.70
N ASP A 94 -4.86 -17.20 -5.91
CA ASP A 94 -5.50 -16.57 -7.06
C ASP A 94 -7.03 -16.81 -7.07
N THR A 95 -7.49 -17.92 -6.47
CA THR A 95 -8.87 -18.42 -6.63
C THR A 95 -9.68 -18.51 -5.34
N GLN A 96 -9.05 -18.61 -4.17
CA GLN A 96 -9.71 -18.66 -2.86
C GLN A 96 -9.53 -17.30 -2.16
N VAL A 97 -10.49 -16.38 -2.33
CA VAL A 97 -10.39 -15.00 -1.80
C VAL A 97 -11.15 -14.89 -0.49
N ILE A 98 -10.45 -14.57 0.60
CA ILE A 98 -11.05 -14.30 1.90
C ILE A 98 -11.51 -12.85 1.93
N VAL A 99 -12.76 -12.62 2.30
CA VAL A 99 -13.44 -11.33 2.30
C VAL A 99 -13.84 -10.96 3.72
N LYS A 100 -13.29 -9.86 4.25
CA LYS A 100 -13.64 -9.36 5.59
C LYS A 100 -14.89 -8.48 5.51
N VAL A 101 -16.06 -9.09 5.57
CA VAL A 101 -17.34 -8.39 5.27
C VAL A 101 -17.71 -7.30 6.28
N ASN A 102 -17.20 -7.36 7.50
CA ASN A 102 -17.41 -6.38 8.57
C ASN A 102 -16.22 -5.41 8.77
N VAL A 103 -15.28 -5.33 7.81
CA VAL A 103 -14.02 -4.60 7.99
C VAL A 103 -14.21 -3.13 8.38
N ALA A 104 -15.18 -2.42 7.78
CA ALA A 104 -15.43 -1.02 8.09
C ALA A 104 -15.95 -0.82 9.53
N GLU A 105 -16.81 -1.71 10.02
CA GLU A 105 -17.35 -1.66 11.38
C GLU A 105 -16.25 -1.90 12.43
N VAL A 106 -15.37 -2.86 12.17
CA VAL A 106 -14.24 -3.17 13.05
C VAL A 106 -13.25 -2.02 13.04
N LEU A 107 -12.92 -1.49 11.86
CA LEU A 107 -12.05 -0.33 11.70
C LEU A 107 -12.57 0.88 12.48
N GLN A 108 -13.87 1.17 12.38
CA GLN A 108 -14.48 2.29 13.10
C GLN A 108 -14.34 2.14 14.62
N LYS A 109 -14.53 0.93 15.15
CA LYS A 109 -14.34 0.64 16.59
C LYS A 109 -12.88 0.81 17.00
N GLU A 110 -11.93 0.40 16.16
CA GLU A 110 -10.50 0.51 16.45
C GLU A 110 -10.03 1.95 16.45
N LEU A 111 -10.44 2.76 15.47
CA LEU A 111 -10.06 4.18 15.34
C LEU A 111 -10.69 5.10 16.39
N ARG A 112 -11.82 4.69 17.00
CA ARG A 112 -12.47 5.42 18.10
C ARG A 112 -11.79 5.24 19.46
N LYS A 113 -10.81 4.34 19.57
CA LYS A 113 -10.06 4.15 20.82
C LYS A 113 -9.25 5.42 21.09
N GLY A 114 -9.29 5.93 22.33
CA GLY A 114 -8.53 7.12 22.72
C GLY A 114 -7.00 6.97 22.64
N THR A 115 -6.51 5.76 22.36
CA THR A 115 -5.09 5.47 22.10
C THR A 115 -4.69 5.61 20.63
N TRP A 116 -5.66 5.78 19.72
CA TRP A 116 -5.36 5.94 18.30
C TRP A 116 -4.77 7.33 18.04
N MET A 117 -3.60 7.36 17.39
CA MET A 117 -2.84 8.60 17.19
C MET A 117 -3.01 9.18 15.79
N HIS A 118 -4.01 8.72 15.03
CA HIS A 118 -4.25 9.15 13.64
C HIS A 118 -3.05 8.92 12.72
N GLU A 119 -2.33 7.82 12.95
CA GLU A 119 -1.19 7.43 12.11
C GLU A 119 -1.66 7.05 10.71
N PRO A 120 -0.88 7.37 9.66
CA PRO A 120 -1.28 7.05 8.29
C PRO A 120 -1.52 5.55 8.06
N VAL A 121 -2.64 5.21 7.42
CA VAL A 121 -3.03 3.83 7.11
C VAL A 121 -2.85 3.52 5.63
N MET A 122 -2.09 2.48 5.31
CA MET A 122 -1.81 2.11 3.92
C MET A 122 -2.69 0.96 3.44
N LEU A 123 -3.36 1.14 2.30
CA LEU A 123 -4.13 0.11 1.59
C LEU A 123 -3.39 -0.31 0.31
N GLY A 124 -3.57 -1.58 -0.10
CA GLY A 124 -2.85 -2.10 -1.27
C GLY A 124 -1.49 -2.73 -0.98
N THR A 125 -1.21 -3.03 0.28
CA THR A 125 0.12 -3.49 0.73
C THR A 125 0.28 -5.01 0.74
N ASN A 126 -0.81 -5.79 0.81
CA ASN A 126 -0.73 -7.25 0.70
C ASN A 126 -1.75 -7.80 -0.30
N THR A 127 -2.93 -7.20 -0.35
CA THR A 127 -3.93 -7.47 -1.38
C THR A 127 -4.40 -6.17 -2.01
N ASP A 128 -4.94 -6.29 -3.21
CA ASP A 128 -5.45 -5.13 -3.92
C ASP A 128 -6.87 -4.76 -3.44
N PRO A 129 -7.09 -3.52 -2.93
CA PRO A 129 -8.39 -3.09 -2.44
C PRO A 129 -9.44 -2.95 -3.55
N TYR A 130 -9.01 -2.77 -4.80
CA TYR A 130 -9.86 -2.57 -5.98
C TYR A 130 -9.74 -3.72 -6.99
N GLN A 131 -9.35 -4.92 -6.54
CA GLN A 131 -9.49 -6.13 -7.35
C GLN A 131 -10.96 -6.37 -7.71
N ARG A 132 -11.23 -7.26 -8.68
CA ARG A 132 -12.59 -7.53 -9.19
C ARG A 132 -13.64 -7.78 -8.09
N ALA A 133 -13.25 -8.43 -6.98
CA ALA A 133 -14.11 -8.69 -5.82
C ALA A 133 -14.79 -7.42 -5.26
N GLU A 134 -14.10 -6.27 -5.32
CA GLU A 134 -14.62 -4.97 -4.85
C GLU A 134 -15.80 -4.47 -5.68
N GLY A 135 -15.98 -4.95 -6.92
CA GLY A 135 -17.16 -4.67 -7.72
C GLY A 135 -18.44 -5.25 -7.12
N ARG A 136 -18.32 -6.38 -6.42
CA ARG A 136 -19.42 -7.07 -5.72
C ARG A 136 -19.57 -6.59 -4.29
N TYR A 137 -18.48 -6.61 -3.53
CA TYR A 137 -18.54 -6.41 -2.07
C TYR A 137 -18.61 -4.95 -1.66
N ARG A 138 -18.04 -4.04 -2.45
CA ARG A 138 -18.08 -2.59 -2.20
C ARG A 138 -17.64 -2.22 -0.77
N LEU A 139 -16.53 -2.79 -0.30
CA LEU A 139 -16.01 -2.55 1.04
C LEU A 139 -15.29 -1.20 1.14
N MET A 140 -14.70 -0.73 0.04
CA MET A 140 -13.88 0.48 0.03
C MET A 140 -14.64 1.76 0.41
N PRO A 141 -15.87 2.02 -0.07
CA PRO A 141 -16.63 3.19 0.36
C PRO A 141 -16.75 3.30 1.89
N GLY A 142 -17.07 2.21 2.58
CA GLY A 142 -17.17 2.21 4.05
C GLY A 142 -15.82 2.44 4.73
N ILE A 143 -14.74 1.89 4.18
CA ILE A 143 -13.38 2.10 4.72
C ILE A 143 -12.93 3.55 4.54
N ILE A 144 -13.19 4.16 3.37
CA ILE A 144 -12.85 5.54 3.07
C ILE A 144 -13.57 6.48 4.03
N ASP A 145 -14.88 6.32 4.21
CA ASP A 145 -15.67 7.16 5.12
C ASP A 145 -15.14 7.06 6.56
N VAL A 146 -14.91 5.83 7.04
CA VAL A 146 -14.42 5.59 8.41
C VAL A 146 -13.04 6.23 8.65
N LEU A 147 -12.11 6.11 7.70
CA LEU A 147 -10.79 6.73 7.82
C LEU A 147 -10.90 8.27 7.83
N ALA A 148 -11.65 8.84 6.87
CA ALA A 148 -11.83 10.29 6.75
C ALA A 148 -12.56 10.90 7.96
N GLU A 149 -13.64 10.27 8.44
CA GLU A 149 -14.39 10.71 9.62
C GLU A 149 -13.57 10.66 10.90
N SER A 150 -12.66 9.68 11.01
CA SER A 150 -11.76 9.58 12.15
C SER A 150 -10.60 10.58 12.12
N GLY A 151 -10.42 11.35 11.04
CA GLY A 151 -9.25 12.21 10.87
C GLY A 151 -7.96 11.43 10.59
N THR A 152 -8.04 10.18 10.13
CA THR A 152 -6.88 9.33 9.86
C THR A 152 -6.43 9.45 8.41
N PRO A 153 -5.21 9.94 8.13
CA PRO A 153 -4.64 9.96 6.79
C PRO A 153 -4.51 8.56 6.21
N PHE A 154 -4.60 8.43 4.89
CA PHE A 154 -4.45 7.11 4.27
C PHE A 154 -3.91 7.17 2.83
N SER A 155 -3.35 6.05 2.39
CA SER A 155 -2.94 5.87 1.01
C SER A 155 -3.59 4.64 0.37
N ILE A 156 -3.81 4.70 -0.94
CA ILE A 156 -4.33 3.59 -1.72
C ILE A 156 -3.34 3.29 -2.84
N LEU A 157 -2.75 2.10 -2.80
CA LEU A 157 -2.03 1.51 -3.93
C LEU A 157 -2.90 0.44 -4.59
N THR A 158 -3.06 0.49 -5.91
CA THR A 158 -3.87 -0.50 -6.63
C THR A 158 -3.37 -0.73 -8.05
N LYS A 159 -3.76 -1.85 -8.66
CA LYS A 159 -3.75 -2.15 -10.10
C LYS A 159 -5.16 -2.10 -10.71
N GLY A 160 -6.20 -2.00 -9.88
CA GLY A 160 -7.59 -2.08 -10.27
C GLY A 160 -8.14 -0.74 -10.77
N THR A 161 -8.91 -0.80 -11.86
CA THR A 161 -9.58 0.37 -12.45
C THR A 161 -10.88 0.77 -11.73
N LEU A 162 -11.35 -0.05 -10.79
CA LEU A 162 -12.52 0.23 -9.96
C LEU A 162 -12.33 1.45 -9.05
N LEU A 163 -11.08 1.87 -8.80
CA LEU A 163 -10.76 3.12 -8.11
C LEU A 163 -11.54 4.31 -8.68
N ARG A 164 -11.77 4.35 -10.01
CA ARG A 164 -12.51 5.43 -10.69
C ARG A 164 -13.90 5.66 -10.11
N ARG A 165 -14.57 4.60 -9.64
CA ARG A 165 -15.91 4.66 -9.02
C ARG A 165 -15.91 5.55 -7.79
N ASP A 166 -14.84 5.50 -6.99
CA ASP A 166 -14.78 6.12 -5.68
C ASP A 166 -14.04 7.46 -5.69
N LEU A 167 -13.52 7.92 -6.84
CA LEU A 167 -12.82 9.22 -6.94
C LEU A 167 -13.64 10.40 -6.36
N PRO A 168 -14.96 10.54 -6.61
CA PRO A 168 -15.74 11.62 -5.98
C PRO A 168 -15.83 11.51 -4.45
N GLN A 169 -15.76 10.30 -3.89
CA GLN A 169 -15.74 10.10 -2.44
C GLN A 169 -14.34 10.37 -1.87
N LEU A 170 -13.30 9.91 -2.55
CA LEU A 170 -11.91 10.19 -2.19
C LEU A 170 -11.62 11.69 -2.22
N ALA A 171 -12.15 12.43 -3.21
CA ALA A 171 -11.98 13.88 -3.29
C ALA A 171 -12.59 14.58 -2.06
N ARG A 172 -13.79 14.17 -1.64
CA ARG A 172 -14.42 14.66 -0.39
C ARG A 172 -13.65 14.25 0.86
N ALA A 173 -13.05 13.05 0.88
CA ALA A 173 -12.21 12.62 1.99
C ALA A 173 -10.92 13.46 2.09
N ALA A 174 -10.34 13.82 0.93
CA ALA A 174 -9.15 14.66 0.84
C ALA A 174 -9.35 16.09 1.35
N GLU A 175 -10.59 16.56 1.50
CA GLU A 175 -10.90 17.84 2.17
C GLU A 175 -10.68 17.78 3.68
N ARG A 176 -10.56 16.59 4.27
CA ARG A 176 -10.49 16.37 5.74
C ARG A 176 -9.17 15.77 6.19
N VAL A 177 -8.59 14.87 5.41
CA VAL A 177 -7.37 14.13 5.73
C VAL A 177 -6.48 14.03 4.50
N ASP A 178 -5.19 13.81 4.70
CA ASP A 178 -4.29 13.56 3.58
C ASP A 178 -4.63 12.21 2.93
N VAL A 179 -4.92 12.25 1.62
CA VAL A 179 -5.23 11.07 0.81
C VAL A 179 -4.22 10.96 -0.33
N SER A 180 -3.40 9.92 -0.29
CA SER A 180 -2.43 9.63 -1.35
C SER A 180 -2.89 8.51 -2.27
N LEU A 181 -2.91 8.75 -3.58
CA LEU A 181 -3.29 7.74 -4.58
C LEU A 181 -2.09 7.26 -5.38
N ALA A 182 -1.97 5.95 -5.50
CA ALA A 182 -0.95 5.30 -6.30
C ALA A 182 -1.50 4.18 -7.19
N MET A 183 -0.99 4.13 -8.42
CA MET A 183 -1.33 3.10 -9.40
C MET A 183 -0.09 2.26 -9.73
N SER A 184 -0.18 0.93 -9.65
CA SER A 184 0.91 0.03 -10.02
C SER A 184 0.80 -0.36 -11.49
N ILE A 185 1.79 0.06 -12.28
CA ILE A 185 1.90 -0.26 -13.72
C ILE A 185 3.33 -0.72 -13.96
N ALA A 186 3.55 -2.03 -13.98
CA ALA A 186 4.88 -2.61 -14.07
C ALA A 186 5.36 -2.84 -15.51
N ILE A 187 4.42 -3.15 -16.42
CA ILE A 187 4.71 -3.68 -17.76
C ILE A 187 3.86 -2.93 -18.77
N PHE A 188 4.50 -2.41 -19.82
CA PHE A 188 3.88 -1.62 -20.90
C PHE A 188 3.88 -2.34 -22.25
N ASP A 189 4.31 -3.61 -22.26
CA ASP A 189 4.13 -4.55 -23.35
C ASP A 189 2.89 -5.42 -23.02
N ASP A 190 1.88 -5.40 -23.89
CA ASP A 190 0.58 -6.01 -23.59
C ASP A 190 0.66 -7.54 -23.50
N ALA A 191 1.49 -8.19 -24.32
CA ALA A 191 1.65 -9.63 -24.31
C ALA A 191 2.35 -10.10 -23.01
N LEU A 192 3.44 -9.44 -22.63
CA LEU A 192 4.15 -9.71 -21.39
C LEU A 192 3.29 -9.36 -20.17
N GLN A 193 2.53 -8.27 -20.21
CA GLN A 193 1.62 -7.91 -19.12
C GLN A 193 0.55 -8.98 -18.93
N HIS A 194 -0.06 -9.49 -19.99
CA HIS A 194 -1.05 -10.56 -19.90
C HIS A 194 -0.43 -11.87 -19.37
N ALA A 195 0.80 -12.19 -19.76
CA ALA A 195 1.49 -13.38 -19.28
C ALA A 195 1.89 -13.29 -17.79
N VAL A 196 2.28 -12.11 -17.31
CA VAL A 196 2.80 -11.90 -15.94
C VAL A 196 1.69 -11.48 -14.95
N GLU A 197 0.69 -10.73 -15.40
CA GLU A 197 -0.37 -10.15 -14.58
C GLU A 197 -1.78 -10.43 -15.18
N PRO A 198 -2.14 -11.71 -15.42
CA PRO A 198 -3.28 -12.09 -16.26
C PRO A 198 -4.65 -11.58 -15.75
N GLY A 199 -4.80 -11.42 -14.44
CA GLY A 199 -6.03 -10.95 -13.83
C GLY A 199 -6.14 -9.43 -13.71
N THR A 200 -5.09 -8.68 -14.07
CA THR A 200 -5.06 -7.21 -13.94
C THR A 200 -5.57 -6.52 -15.20
N PRO A 201 -6.13 -5.30 -15.07
CA PRO A 201 -6.38 -4.44 -16.23
C PRO A 201 -5.10 -4.13 -17.02
N SER A 202 -5.25 -3.87 -18.31
CA SER A 202 -4.13 -3.50 -19.18
C SER A 202 -3.41 -2.24 -18.68
N ALA A 203 -2.17 -2.02 -19.14
CA ALA A 203 -1.43 -0.80 -18.84
C ALA A 203 -2.21 0.45 -19.27
N THR A 204 -2.84 0.40 -20.45
CA THR A 204 -3.69 1.50 -20.96
C THR A 204 -4.86 1.80 -20.03
N ALA A 205 -5.60 0.78 -19.57
CA ALA A 205 -6.74 0.99 -18.67
C ALA A 205 -6.31 1.55 -17.30
N ARG A 206 -5.13 1.14 -16.81
CA ARG A 206 -4.52 1.69 -15.59
C ARG A 206 -4.09 3.16 -15.78
N LEU A 207 -3.51 3.51 -16.92
CA LEU A 207 -3.16 4.90 -17.26
C LEU A 207 -4.41 5.79 -17.39
N GLU A 208 -5.53 5.29 -17.92
CA GLU A 208 -6.79 6.03 -17.91
C GLU A 208 -7.31 6.27 -16.48
N THR A 209 -7.04 5.34 -15.55
CA THR A 209 -7.37 5.54 -14.14
C THR A 209 -6.47 6.59 -13.50
N VAL A 210 -5.18 6.63 -13.85
CA VAL A 210 -4.26 7.72 -13.47
C VAL A 210 -4.78 9.07 -13.97
N ARG A 211 -5.20 9.14 -15.25
CA ARG A 211 -5.76 10.36 -15.84
C ARG A 211 -7.00 10.83 -15.10
N ALA A 212 -7.98 9.94 -14.88
CA ALA A 212 -9.20 10.27 -14.16
C ALA A 212 -8.93 10.74 -12.72
N ALA A 213 -7.97 10.12 -12.02
CA ALA A 213 -7.59 10.55 -10.68
C ALA A 213 -6.89 11.92 -10.70
N THR A 214 -6.06 12.19 -11.71
CA THR A 214 -5.41 13.50 -11.89
C THR A 214 -6.44 14.59 -12.20
N GLU A 215 -7.40 14.31 -13.07
CA GLU A 215 -8.53 15.21 -13.39
C GLU A 215 -9.42 15.49 -12.18
N ALA A 216 -9.52 14.53 -11.25
CA ALA A 216 -10.18 14.70 -9.95
C ALA A 216 -9.34 15.49 -8.93
N GLY A 217 -8.15 15.97 -9.30
CA GLY A 217 -7.30 16.83 -8.48
C GLY A 217 -6.22 16.11 -7.67
N PHE A 218 -6.00 14.80 -7.87
CA PHE A 218 -4.98 14.07 -7.13
C PHE A 218 -3.59 14.15 -7.76
N ALA A 219 -2.58 14.33 -6.91
CA ALA A 219 -1.17 14.12 -7.25
C ALA A 219 -0.85 12.61 -7.30
N VAL A 220 -1.08 11.98 -8.45
CA VAL A 220 -0.96 10.51 -8.57
C VAL A 220 0.49 10.06 -8.69
N THR A 221 0.88 9.09 -7.85
CA THR A 221 2.15 8.36 -7.98
C THR A 221 1.96 7.06 -8.77
N VAL A 222 2.83 6.77 -9.73
CA VAL A 222 2.86 5.46 -10.40
C VAL A 222 3.99 4.59 -9.84
N PHE A 223 3.66 3.35 -9.50
CA PHE A 223 4.61 2.34 -9.07
C PHE A 223 5.05 1.51 -10.28
N LEU A 224 6.19 1.88 -10.87
CA LEU A 224 6.88 1.13 -11.93
C LEU A 224 7.69 -0.01 -11.29
N MET A 225 6.98 -0.96 -10.71
CA MET A 225 7.57 -2.14 -10.08
C MET A 225 6.63 -3.36 -10.13
N PRO A 226 7.17 -4.55 -10.39
CA PRO A 226 8.60 -4.85 -10.53
C PRO A 226 9.15 -4.49 -11.93
N ILE A 227 10.36 -3.93 -11.97
CA ILE A 227 11.20 -3.99 -13.17
C ILE A 227 11.84 -5.38 -13.23
N LEU A 228 11.56 -6.10 -14.31
CA LEU A 228 11.94 -7.49 -14.56
C LEU A 228 13.29 -7.51 -15.29
N PRO A 229 14.34 -8.13 -14.73
CA PRO A 229 15.64 -8.24 -15.41
C PRO A 229 15.51 -8.84 -16.81
N HIS A 230 16.17 -8.23 -17.80
CA HIS A 230 16.15 -8.61 -19.23
C HIS A 230 14.80 -8.48 -19.95
N LEU A 231 13.68 -8.35 -19.22
CA LEU A 231 12.33 -8.27 -19.81
C LEU A 231 11.80 -6.84 -19.85
N THR A 232 12.06 -6.02 -18.83
CA THR A 232 11.57 -4.62 -18.76
C THR A 232 12.62 -3.61 -18.28
N ASP A 233 13.88 -3.99 -18.22
CA ASP A 233 14.98 -3.20 -17.65
C ASP A 233 15.86 -2.47 -18.68
N SER A 234 15.48 -2.52 -19.96
CA SER A 234 16.17 -1.78 -21.03
C SER A 234 15.81 -0.27 -20.98
N ILE A 235 16.74 0.58 -21.42
CA ILE A 235 16.53 2.04 -21.44
C ILE A 235 15.31 2.40 -22.30
N ALA A 236 15.17 1.79 -23.48
CA ALA A 236 14.06 2.07 -24.39
C ALA A 236 12.69 1.73 -23.76
N MET A 237 12.59 0.59 -23.06
CA MET A 237 11.34 0.19 -22.41
C MET A 237 11.01 1.08 -21.20
N ILE A 238 12.01 1.44 -20.40
CA ILE A 238 11.82 2.36 -19.27
C ILE A 238 11.40 3.74 -19.78
N ASP A 239 12.05 4.26 -20.81
CA ASP A 239 11.74 5.56 -21.40
C ASP A 239 10.32 5.60 -21.99
N HIS A 240 9.93 4.54 -22.72
CA HIS A 240 8.57 4.38 -23.23
C HIS A 240 7.52 4.34 -22.09
N ALA A 241 7.79 3.58 -21.02
CA ALA A 241 6.91 3.52 -19.86
C ALA A 241 6.74 4.91 -19.21
N LEU A 242 7.84 5.62 -18.96
CA LEU A 242 7.84 6.94 -18.32
C LEU A 242 7.13 7.99 -19.18
N THR A 243 7.30 7.95 -20.50
CA THR A 243 6.58 8.82 -21.45
C THR A 243 5.07 8.65 -21.27
N ARG A 244 4.58 7.41 -21.35
CA ARG A 244 3.14 7.10 -21.21
C ARG A 244 2.59 7.45 -19.83
N ILE A 245 3.38 7.25 -18.78
CA ILE A 245 3.02 7.63 -17.40
C ILE A 245 2.85 9.15 -17.30
N ARG A 246 3.78 9.92 -17.88
CA ARG A 246 3.73 11.38 -17.86
C ARG A 246 2.54 11.93 -18.64
N GLU A 247 2.24 11.34 -19.80
CA GLU A 247 1.07 11.66 -20.64
C GLU A 247 -0.28 11.35 -19.96
N ALA A 248 -0.30 10.42 -19.01
CA ALA A 248 -1.47 10.14 -18.19
C ALA A 248 -1.68 11.15 -17.06
N GLY A 249 -0.72 12.04 -16.80
CA GLY A 249 -0.83 13.08 -15.78
C GLY A 249 -0.24 12.73 -14.41
N ALA A 250 0.43 11.57 -14.27
CA ALA A 250 1.15 11.26 -13.04
C ALA A 250 2.24 12.29 -12.77
N VAL A 251 2.47 12.59 -11.48
CA VAL A 251 3.46 13.58 -11.03
C VAL A 251 4.73 12.93 -10.50
N ARG A 252 4.67 11.62 -10.21
CA ARG A 252 5.77 10.91 -9.57
C ARG A 252 5.80 9.44 -9.98
N VAL A 253 7.00 8.89 -10.11
CA VAL A 253 7.21 7.44 -10.26
C VAL A 253 8.10 6.91 -9.16
N VAL A 254 7.64 5.83 -8.52
CA VAL A 254 8.45 4.99 -7.65
C VAL A 254 8.79 3.71 -8.42
N TYR A 255 10.06 3.33 -8.47
CA TYR A 255 10.52 2.14 -9.18
C TYR A 255 11.21 1.16 -8.25
N GLY A 256 11.22 -0.11 -8.65
CA GLY A 256 11.82 -1.18 -7.88
C GLY A 256 12.14 -2.38 -8.74
N ALA A 257 13.29 -3.01 -8.50
CA ALA A 257 13.61 -4.30 -9.09
C ALA A 257 12.65 -5.38 -8.54
N LEU A 258 12.45 -6.43 -9.32
CA LEU A 258 11.72 -7.63 -8.90
C LEU A 258 12.17 -8.12 -7.50
N HIS A 259 11.18 -8.45 -6.66
CA HIS A 259 11.36 -8.96 -5.31
C HIS A 259 10.63 -10.30 -5.17
N LEU A 260 11.37 -11.38 -4.93
CA LEU A 260 10.90 -12.77 -4.93
C LEU A 260 10.97 -13.38 -3.53
N ARG A 261 9.98 -13.08 -2.69
CA ARG A 261 9.85 -13.75 -1.37
C ARG A 261 9.62 -15.26 -1.55
N PRO A 262 9.87 -16.08 -0.51
CA PRO A 262 9.39 -17.46 -0.48
C PRO A 262 7.89 -17.55 -0.84
N GLY A 263 7.50 -18.61 -1.53
CA GLY A 263 6.17 -18.78 -2.14
C GLY A 263 6.10 -18.15 -3.54
N ALA A 264 6.38 -16.85 -3.63
CA ALA A 264 6.37 -16.13 -4.91
C ALA A 264 7.52 -16.55 -5.84
N LYS A 265 8.69 -16.84 -5.28
CA LYS A 265 9.90 -17.19 -6.05
C LYS A 265 9.73 -18.48 -6.85
N GLN A 266 9.18 -19.52 -6.22
CA GLN A 266 8.94 -20.81 -6.84
C GLN A 266 7.98 -20.67 -8.03
N TRP A 267 6.89 -19.95 -7.81
CA TRP A 267 5.88 -19.68 -8.83
C TRP A 267 6.43 -18.87 -10.00
N PHE A 268 7.19 -17.80 -9.71
CA PHE A 268 7.82 -16.99 -10.74
C PHE A 268 8.84 -17.77 -11.57
N LEU A 269 9.67 -18.62 -10.94
CA LEU A 269 10.66 -19.42 -11.66
C LEU A 269 10.01 -20.50 -12.54
N GLN A 270 8.91 -21.12 -12.09
CA GLN A 270 8.14 -22.05 -12.92
C GLN A 270 7.55 -21.34 -14.16
N TRP A 271 6.99 -20.15 -13.98
CA TRP A 271 6.51 -19.33 -15.09
C TRP A 271 7.66 -18.99 -16.05
N LEU A 272 8.83 -18.59 -15.51
CA LEU A 272 10.01 -18.24 -16.29
C LEU A 272 10.55 -19.43 -17.08
N GLU A 273 10.60 -20.63 -16.50
CA GLU A 273 11.01 -21.86 -17.18
C GLU A 273 10.11 -22.21 -18.37
N GLN A 274 8.82 -21.92 -18.27
CA GLN A 274 7.85 -22.18 -19.33
C GLN A 274 7.86 -21.13 -20.45
N HIS A 275 8.03 -19.85 -20.11
CA HIS A 275 7.83 -18.74 -21.05
C HIS A 275 9.15 -18.12 -21.54
N HIS A 276 10.20 -18.17 -20.72
CA HIS A 276 11.52 -17.58 -20.98
C HIS A 276 12.66 -18.50 -20.49
N PRO A 277 12.74 -19.76 -20.98
CA PRO A 277 13.74 -20.73 -20.52
C PRO A 277 15.19 -20.21 -20.65
N GLU A 278 15.45 -19.35 -21.64
CA GLU A 278 16.74 -18.70 -21.87
C GLU A 278 17.19 -17.77 -20.73
N LEU A 279 16.25 -17.25 -19.94
CA LEU A 279 16.54 -16.32 -18.84
C LEU A 279 16.72 -17.00 -17.49
N VAL A 280 16.37 -18.30 -17.37
CA VAL A 280 16.37 -19.04 -16.09
C VAL A 280 17.72 -19.00 -15.40
N SER A 281 18.81 -19.21 -16.16
CA SER A 281 20.17 -19.17 -15.60
C SER A 281 20.51 -17.79 -15.02
N SER A 282 20.16 -16.72 -15.75
CA SER A 282 20.39 -15.34 -15.28
C SER A 282 19.61 -15.05 -14.00
N TYR A 283 18.33 -15.40 -13.96
CA TYR A 283 17.48 -15.18 -12.79
C TYR A 283 17.93 -15.98 -11.57
N ARG A 284 18.39 -17.23 -11.75
CA ARG A 284 18.99 -18.01 -10.65
C ARG A 284 20.27 -17.36 -10.12
N GLY A 285 21.06 -16.72 -10.99
CA GLY A 285 22.23 -15.92 -10.59
C GLY A 285 21.87 -14.62 -9.86
N LEU A 286 20.82 -13.92 -10.27
CA LEU A 286 20.34 -12.69 -9.62
C LEU A 286 19.62 -12.96 -8.29
N TYR A 287 18.92 -14.08 -8.19
CA TYR A 287 18.16 -14.48 -7.01
C TYR A 287 18.64 -15.86 -6.51
N PRO A 288 19.87 -16.00 -5.98
CA PRO A 288 20.37 -17.28 -5.51
C PRO A 288 19.71 -17.69 -4.19
N GLY A 289 19.54 -19.00 -3.97
CA GLY A 289 19.08 -19.58 -2.70
C GLY A 289 17.82 -18.90 -2.13
N ALA A 290 17.89 -18.44 -0.88
CA ALA A 290 16.80 -17.74 -0.21
C ALA A 290 16.73 -16.22 -0.50
N SER A 291 17.61 -15.68 -1.36
CA SER A 291 17.60 -14.24 -1.66
C SER A 291 16.30 -13.84 -2.36
N ALA A 292 15.61 -12.87 -1.75
CA ALA A 292 14.40 -12.28 -2.30
C ALA A 292 14.67 -11.01 -3.11
N THR A 293 15.80 -10.35 -2.90
CA THR A 293 16.11 -9.06 -3.53
C THR A 293 17.25 -9.21 -4.53
N ALA A 294 17.13 -8.52 -5.68
CA ALA A 294 18.19 -8.47 -6.67
C ALA A 294 19.50 -7.93 -6.05
N PRO A 295 20.70 -8.31 -6.53
CA PRO A 295 21.96 -7.93 -5.90
C PRO A 295 22.20 -6.41 -5.95
N LYS A 296 22.99 -5.87 -5.01
CA LYS A 296 23.31 -4.43 -4.96
C LYS A 296 23.85 -3.90 -6.29
N GLY A 297 24.66 -4.69 -6.99
CA GLY A 297 25.19 -4.35 -8.32
C GLY A 297 24.08 -4.08 -9.34
N TYR A 298 23.13 -5.01 -9.48
CA TYR A 298 21.97 -4.84 -10.37
C TYR A 298 21.11 -3.63 -9.98
N ARG A 299 20.79 -3.46 -8.69
CA ARG A 299 19.99 -2.31 -8.23
C ARG A 299 20.68 -0.96 -8.50
N THR A 300 22.00 -0.91 -8.36
CA THR A 300 22.81 0.29 -8.67
C THR A 300 22.83 0.56 -10.17
N TRP A 301 23.01 -0.48 -10.99
CA TRP A 301 22.96 -0.41 -12.45
C TRP A 301 21.59 0.06 -12.96
N LEU A 302 20.51 -0.44 -12.36
CA LEU A 302 19.14 -0.05 -12.69
C LEU A 302 18.88 1.41 -12.29
N ALA A 303 19.29 1.82 -11.09
CA ALA A 303 19.16 3.20 -10.64
C ALA A 303 19.87 4.21 -11.56
N LYS A 304 21.04 3.84 -12.11
CA LYS A 304 21.76 4.68 -13.09
C LYS A 304 21.01 4.87 -14.41
N ARG A 305 20.11 3.95 -14.77
CA ARG A 305 19.24 4.05 -15.96
C ARG A 305 17.96 4.82 -15.68
N VAL A 306 17.28 4.49 -14.59
CA VAL A 306 15.94 5.03 -14.29
C VAL A 306 16.01 6.48 -13.83
N ARG A 307 16.94 6.85 -12.93
CA ARG A 307 16.96 8.19 -12.32
C ARG A 307 17.15 9.35 -13.31
N PRO A 308 18.03 9.26 -14.33
CA PRO A 308 18.12 10.30 -15.35
C PRO A 308 16.81 10.45 -16.13
N LEU A 309 16.17 9.35 -16.51
CA LEU A 309 14.91 9.37 -17.24
C LEU A 309 13.77 9.97 -16.41
N LEU A 310 13.68 9.65 -15.12
CA LEU A 310 12.70 10.27 -14.23
C LEU A 310 12.79 11.81 -14.25
N ARG A 311 14.01 12.36 -14.22
CA ARG A 311 14.23 13.81 -14.32
C ARG A 311 13.82 14.38 -15.67
N VAL A 312 14.17 13.69 -16.76
CA VAL A 312 13.82 14.11 -18.13
C VAL A 312 12.30 14.19 -18.30
N HIS A 313 11.57 13.25 -17.71
CA HIS A 313 10.10 13.20 -17.77
C HIS A 313 9.41 14.03 -16.67
N GLY A 314 10.15 14.63 -15.73
CA GLY A 314 9.59 15.37 -14.60
C GLY A 314 8.76 14.51 -13.63
N LEU A 315 9.19 13.26 -13.43
CA LEU A 315 8.52 12.25 -12.59
C LEU A 315 9.32 11.92 -11.30
N ASP A 316 10.30 12.76 -10.95
CA ASP A 316 11.22 12.58 -9.81
C ASP A 316 10.77 13.27 -8.51
N GLY A 317 9.50 13.68 -8.42
CA GLY A 317 8.92 14.33 -7.24
C GLY A 317 9.29 13.64 -5.91
N ARG A 318 9.57 14.44 -4.87
CA ARG A 318 10.00 13.94 -3.55
C ARG A 318 8.79 13.85 -2.62
N ALA A 319 8.85 12.89 -1.69
CA ALA A 319 7.81 12.77 -0.64
C ALA A 319 7.71 14.01 0.27
N GLU A 320 8.77 14.82 0.34
CA GLU A 320 8.77 16.11 1.05
C GLU A 320 7.92 17.17 0.35
N ASP A 321 7.66 17.01 -0.95
CA ASP A 321 6.83 17.93 -1.73
C ASP A 321 5.33 17.69 -1.46
N ASP A 322 4.96 16.48 -1.01
CA ASP A 322 3.59 16.08 -0.70
C ASP A 322 3.26 16.19 0.81
N HIS A 323 4.27 16.09 1.68
CA HIS A 323 4.10 16.14 3.15
C HIS A 323 5.27 16.93 3.76
N PRO A 324 5.12 18.25 4.04
CA PRO A 324 6.08 18.92 4.90
C PRO A 324 6.09 18.17 6.23
N ARG A 325 7.24 17.61 6.59
CA ARG A 325 7.43 17.01 7.93
C ARG A 325 6.85 18.00 8.93
N GLY A 326 5.91 17.54 9.75
CA GLY A 326 5.29 18.36 10.79
C GLY A 326 6.36 19.21 11.47
N THR A 327 6.01 20.47 11.75
CA THR A 327 6.91 21.55 12.20
C THR A 327 8.11 21.01 12.98
N PRO A 328 9.36 21.32 12.56
CA PRO A 328 10.55 20.75 13.18
C PRO A 328 10.47 20.85 14.70
N VAL A 329 10.31 19.71 15.36
CA VAL A 329 10.41 19.68 16.82
C VAL A 329 11.87 20.01 17.11
N ALA A 330 12.09 21.11 17.82
CA ALA A 330 13.42 21.60 18.12
C ALA A 330 14.30 20.45 18.64
N GLY A 331 15.37 20.12 17.91
CA GLY A 331 16.26 19.01 18.22
C GLY A 331 16.87 19.15 19.63
N LEU A 332 17.38 18.07 20.21
CA LEU A 332 17.92 18.07 21.58
C LEU A 332 18.94 19.20 21.84
N ALA A 333 19.66 19.67 20.81
CA ALA A 333 20.54 20.83 20.89
C ALA A 333 19.80 22.13 21.23
N ALA A 334 18.64 22.39 20.62
CA ALA A 334 17.82 23.56 20.91
C ALA A 334 17.12 23.48 22.29
N ARG A 335 16.96 22.27 22.84
CA ARG A 335 16.51 22.06 24.23
C ARG A 335 17.63 22.26 25.26
N ALA A 336 18.89 22.14 24.85
CA ALA A 336 20.05 22.40 25.70
C ALA A 336 20.22 23.91 25.96
N ASP A 337 19.97 24.76 24.95
CA ASP A 337 20.03 26.22 25.10
C ASP A 337 18.93 26.78 26.03
N ALA A 338 17.76 26.15 26.07
CA ALA A 338 16.68 26.52 27.00
C ALA A 338 16.98 26.14 28.47
N ARG A 339 17.94 25.23 28.73
CA ARG A 339 18.42 24.87 30.07
C ARG A 339 19.75 25.52 30.46
N ALA A 340 20.40 26.23 29.55
CA ALA A 340 21.64 26.97 29.79
C ALA A 340 21.41 28.41 30.28
N ALA A 341 20.20 28.75 30.73
CA ALA A 341 19.96 29.97 31.48
C ALA A 341 20.44 29.79 32.93
N GLY A 342 21.68 30.23 33.20
CA GLY A 342 22.10 30.64 34.53
C GLY A 342 23.09 29.72 35.26
N ILE A 343 24.33 29.63 34.77
CA ILE A 343 25.49 29.45 35.65
C ILE A 343 26.44 30.60 35.41
N VAL A 344 26.33 31.64 36.24
CA VAL A 344 27.36 32.67 36.36
C VAL A 344 28.33 32.20 37.44
N THR A 345 29.52 31.78 37.04
CA THR A 345 30.65 31.58 37.94
C THR A 345 31.22 32.94 38.32
N THR A 346 31.03 33.36 39.57
CA THR A 346 31.79 34.48 40.14
C THR A 346 33.11 33.95 40.72
N SER A 347 34.15 34.77 40.71
CA SER A 347 35.54 34.43 41.03
C SER A 347 35.82 34.07 42.51
N ARG A 348 34.80 33.72 43.29
CA ARG A 348 34.92 33.12 44.63
C ARG A 348 33.81 32.08 44.79
N GLY A 349 34.12 30.82 44.52
CA GLY A 349 33.15 29.73 44.37
C GLY A 349 32.14 29.57 45.51
N ARG A 350 30.89 29.97 45.25
CA ARG A 350 29.67 29.38 45.84
C ARG A 350 28.45 29.76 45.00
N ALA A 351 27.58 28.78 44.72
CA ALA A 351 26.38 28.95 43.90
C ALA A 351 25.18 29.44 44.72
N THR A 352 24.33 30.30 44.16
CA THR A 352 22.99 30.58 44.68
C THR A 352 22.02 30.82 43.53
N ALA A 353 20.87 30.15 43.55
CA ALA A 353 19.86 30.20 42.49
C ALA A 353 18.85 31.33 42.73
N MET A 354 18.55 32.11 41.69
CA MET A 354 17.40 33.03 41.68
C MET A 354 16.34 32.55 40.69
N ARG A 355 15.10 32.41 41.17
CA ARG A 355 13.89 32.21 40.36
C ARG A 355 13.30 33.59 40.04
N VAL A 356 12.97 33.86 38.78
CA VAL A 356 12.16 35.04 38.39
C VAL A 356 10.76 34.55 37.98
N PRO A 357 9.66 35.16 38.49
CA PRO A 357 8.30 34.76 38.15
C PRO A 357 7.78 35.42 36.85
N ALA A 358 6.81 34.76 36.21
CA ALA A 358 6.22 35.13 34.93
C ALA A 358 5.25 36.33 35.02
N THR A 359 5.16 37.12 33.95
CA THR A 359 4.21 38.24 33.80
C THR A 359 3.08 37.83 32.82
N PRO A 360 1.79 38.06 33.13
CA PRO A 360 0.67 37.70 32.24
C PRO A 360 0.39 38.76 31.15
N PRO A 361 -0.33 38.40 30.07
CA PRO A 361 -0.53 39.29 28.92
C PRO A 361 -1.66 40.31 29.12
N ALA A 362 -1.48 41.50 28.57
CA ALA A 362 -2.44 42.60 28.56
C ALA A 362 -3.35 42.57 27.31
N ALA A 363 -4.60 43.00 27.49
CA ALA A 363 -5.68 43.04 26.50
C ALA A 363 -5.64 44.27 25.56
N ALA A 364 -6.35 44.13 24.43
CA ALA A 364 -6.39 44.97 23.22
C ALA A 364 -7.01 46.38 23.35
N PRO A 365 -6.92 47.20 22.27
CA PRO A 365 -8.04 48.04 21.85
C PRO A 365 -8.31 48.03 20.31
N PRO A 366 -9.42 48.65 19.82
CA PRO A 366 -10.23 48.13 18.70
C PRO A 366 -10.39 49.07 17.48
N ARG A 367 -11.26 48.63 16.53
CA ARG A 367 -12.06 49.39 15.49
C ARG A 367 -11.32 49.76 14.19
N LEU A 368 -11.93 49.95 13.02
CA LEU A 368 -13.30 49.92 12.46
C LEU A 368 -13.17 49.96 10.90
N PHE A 369 -13.89 49.11 10.17
CA PHE A 369 -14.85 49.39 9.08
C PHE A 369 -15.17 48.09 8.34
#